data_AF-A0A8K0K8G2-F1
#
_entry.id   AF-A0A8K0K8G2-F1
#
_cell.length_a   1.000
_cell.length_b   1.000
_cell.length_c   1.000
_cell.angle_alpha   90.00
_cell.angle_beta   90.00
_cell.angle_gamma   90.00
#
_symmetry.space_group_name_H-M   'P 1'
#
loop_
_entity.id
_entity.type
_entity.pdbx_description
1 polymer ?
#
loop_
_entity_poly.entity_id
_entity_poly.type
_entity_poly.pdbx_seq_one_letter_code
_entity_poly.pdbx_strand_id
1 'polypeptide(L)'
;MRKYSEMDSEARRSIAGRCKTKPKPWRKNLYDNKGYKDNYTDESFLEELRKNIHFQEVHYRAAFIKAGLVTQQLCVVVLYSLLFASMDVGWIEPVTVLYLCGITTTLGYIIRTFLSPRFERSCHNSSKASFSGGSIFTDLVTVIKCLALGYIVSPVLKTLTETISTDTIQAAAAIAFIVHLATYDYGIGNEPGLPYRATSHKSDVIAPSHWSKSASSSDKTVPEKYLTENIPSASRYSRVQGSKTSSLPHDNPSRTTSALSLNAAIFGAICLASRLESPSHAFALLSVAGLAFALSPPFLRLLHHWPPARVAIPLALFIATVYSLFICCGGTDGEDWVENQIPVALFIIVVAFLNILCPCMFVLWQTHKDNIYGPWDEAIPLIQSTAHNVAVSD
;
A
#
# COMPACT_ATOMS: atom_id res chain seq x y z
N MET A 1 -33.09 -36.59 -68.68
CA MET A 1 -33.04 -36.87 -67.22
C MET A 1 -31.66 -37.31 -66.72
N ARG A 2 -30.86 -38.06 -67.49
CA ARG A 2 -29.52 -38.56 -67.05
C ARG A 2 -28.47 -37.46 -66.77
N LYS A 3 -28.55 -36.32 -67.47
CA LYS A 3 -27.63 -35.17 -67.30
C LYS A 3 -27.81 -34.37 -66.01
N TYR A 4 -29.02 -34.36 -65.42
CA TYR A 4 -29.30 -33.60 -64.19
C TYR A 4 -28.92 -34.39 -62.92
N SER A 5 -28.99 -35.73 -62.94
CA SER A 5 -28.56 -36.56 -61.81
C SER A 5 -27.04 -36.65 -61.67
N GLU A 6 -26.31 -36.59 -62.80
CA GLU A 6 -24.84 -36.56 -62.79
C GLU A 6 -24.33 -35.24 -62.21
N MET A 7 -24.92 -34.10 -62.60
CA MET A 7 -24.59 -32.78 -62.03
C MET A 7 -24.81 -32.69 -60.52
N ASP A 8 -25.90 -33.27 -59.97
CA ASP A 8 -26.14 -33.24 -58.51
C ASP A 8 -25.20 -34.22 -57.77
N SER A 9 -24.81 -35.32 -58.41
CA SER A 9 -23.82 -36.26 -57.85
C SER A 9 -22.38 -35.71 -57.89
N GLU A 10 -22.02 -34.93 -58.91
CA GLU A 10 -20.74 -34.23 -59.01
C GLU A 10 -20.70 -33.00 -58.09
N ALA A 11 -21.80 -32.27 -57.93
CA ALA A 11 -21.92 -31.19 -56.95
C ALA A 11 -21.84 -31.72 -55.51
N ARG A 12 -22.45 -32.88 -55.22
CA ARG A 12 -22.30 -33.56 -53.92
C ARG A 12 -20.90 -34.11 -53.70
N ARG A 13 -20.22 -34.61 -54.74
CA ARG A 13 -18.80 -35.03 -54.67
C ARG A 13 -17.84 -33.85 -54.50
N SER A 14 -18.12 -32.70 -55.11
CA SER A 14 -17.27 -31.49 -54.98
C SER A 14 -17.39 -30.84 -53.61
N ILE A 15 -18.54 -30.96 -52.95
CA ILE A 15 -18.74 -30.51 -51.55
C ILE A 15 -18.17 -31.51 -50.55
N ALA A 16 -18.24 -32.82 -50.84
CA ALA A 16 -17.63 -33.87 -50.02
C ALA A 16 -16.08 -33.84 -50.02
N GLY A 17 -15.48 -33.16 -51.01
CA GLY A 17 -14.04 -32.98 -51.15
C GLY A 17 -13.47 -31.74 -50.46
N ARG A 18 -14.25 -31.00 -49.64
CA ARG A 18 -13.68 -29.92 -48.83
C ARG A 18 -12.87 -30.56 -47.70
N CYS A 19 -11.62 -30.87 -48.03
CA CYS A 19 -10.56 -31.24 -47.09
C CYS A 19 -10.71 -30.31 -45.90
N LYS A 20 -11.14 -30.85 -44.74
CA LYS A 20 -11.22 -30.09 -43.51
C LYS A 20 -9.81 -29.60 -43.25
N THR A 21 -9.52 -28.36 -43.65
CA THR A 21 -8.24 -27.72 -43.36
C THR A 21 -8.11 -27.81 -41.86
N LYS A 22 -7.10 -28.56 -41.38
CA LYS A 22 -6.88 -28.69 -39.95
C LYS A 22 -6.87 -27.27 -39.38
N PRO A 23 -7.64 -27.00 -38.31
CA PRO A 23 -7.59 -25.70 -37.67
C PRO A 23 -6.13 -25.37 -37.37
N LYS A 24 -5.76 -24.09 -37.51
CA LYS A 24 -4.43 -23.65 -37.13
C LYS A 24 -4.18 -24.11 -35.69
N PRO A 25 -2.98 -24.61 -35.36
CA PRO A 25 -2.67 -25.00 -33.99
C PRO A 25 -2.90 -23.82 -33.06
N TRP A 26 -3.51 -24.09 -31.91
CA TRP A 26 -3.77 -23.09 -30.89
C TRP A 26 -2.47 -22.43 -30.44
N ARG A 27 -2.50 -21.12 -30.23
CA ARG A 27 -1.36 -20.31 -29.79
C ARG A 27 -1.77 -19.45 -28.62
N LYS A 28 -0.94 -19.34 -27.59
CA LYS A 28 -1.22 -18.49 -26.43
C LYS A 28 -1.09 -17.00 -26.78
N ASN A 29 -2.10 -16.45 -27.45
CA ASN A 29 -2.21 -15.05 -27.82
C ASN A 29 -3.68 -14.62 -27.82
N LEU A 30 -3.91 -13.31 -27.73
CA LEU A 30 -5.25 -12.76 -27.51
C LEU A 30 -6.15 -12.80 -28.78
N TYR A 31 -5.59 -12.91 -29.99
CA TYR A 31 -6.33 -12.62 -31.23
C TYR A 31 -6.18 -13.64 -32.38
N ASP A 32 -5.28 -14.63 -32.31
CA ASP A 32 -4.92 -15.48 -33.46
C ASP A 32 -5.70 -16.81 -33.49
N ASN A 33 -6.31 -17.21 -32.37
CA ASN A 33 -7.02 -18.50 -32.21
C ASN A 33 -8.45 -18.52 -32.76
N LYS A 34 -8.63 -18.08 -34.00
CA LYS A 34 -9.94 -18.08 -34.66
C LYS A 34 -10.37 -19.51 -35.00
N GLY A 35 -11.56 -19.93 -34.55
CA GLY A 35 -12.15 -21.24 -34.86
C GLY A 35 -12.14 -22.25 -33.71
N TYR A 36 -11.62 -21.87 -32.55
CA TYR A 36 -11.76 -22.61 -31.29
C TYR A 36 -13.00 -22.14 -30.52
N LYS A 37 -13.57 -23.01 -29.68
CA LYS A 37 -14.68 -22.62 -28.78
C LYS A 37 -14.18 -21.64 -27.73
N ASP A 38 -15.05 -20.75 -27.24
CA ASP A 38 -14.69 -19.75 -26.23
C ASP A 38 -14.15 -20.36 -24.92
N ASN A 39 -14.57 -21.59 -24.59
CA ASN A 39 -14.11 -22.36 -23.43
C ASN A 39 -13.06 -23.42 -23.77
N TYR A 40 -12.42 -23.33 -24.94
CA TYR A 40 -11.35 -24.24 -25.33
C TYR A 40 -10.08 -23.98 -24.50
N THR A 41 -9.53 -25.03 -23.92
CA THR A 41 -8.26 -25.04 -23.20
C THR A 41 -7.30 -25.96 -23.92
N ASP A 42 -6.06 -25.52 -24.13
CA ASP A 42 -5.04 -26.33 -24.81
C ASP A 42 -4.55 -27.49 -23.93
N GLU A 43 -4.06 -28.57 -24.54
CA GLU A 43 -3.54 -29.75 -23.82
C GLU A 43 -2.29 -29.39 -22.99
N SER A 44 -1.47 -28.43 -23.43
CA SER A 44 -0.29 -27.97 -22.68
C SER A 44 -0.63 -27.04 -21.50
N PHE A 45 -1.89 -26.69 -21.29
CA PHE A 45 -2.32 -25.72 -20.28
C PHE A 45 -1.91 -26.12 -18.86
N LEU A 46 -2.10 -27.39 -18.49
CA LEU A 46 -1.73 -27.89 -17.17
C LEU A 46 -0.22 -28.14 -17.06
N GLU A 47 0.50 -28.29 -18.19
CA GLU A 47 1.96 -28.45 -18.20
C GLU A 47 2.68 -27.14 -17.81
N GLU A 48 2.03 -25.99 -18.06
CA GLU A 48 2.55 -24.67 -17.69
C GLU A 48 2.30 -24.31 -16.21
N LEU A 49 1.64 -25.18 -15.44
CA LEU A 49 1.42 -24.96 -14.01
C LEU A 49 2.75 -24.99 -13.26
N ARG A 50 3.05 -23.87 -12.59
CA ARG A 50 4.23 -23.76 -11.74
C ARG A 50 3.78 -23.36 -10.34
N LYS A 51 4.33 -24.01 -9.33
CA LYS A 51 4.14 -23.57 -7.94
C LYS A 51 5.25 -22.58 -7.57
N ASN A 52 4.89 -21.56 -6.80
CA ASN A 52 5.84 -20.75 -6.05
C ASN A 52 6.92 -20.05 -6.89
N ILE A 53 6.61 -19.62 -8.13
CA ILE A 53 7.55 -18.93 -9.04
C ILE A 53 8.20 -17.70 -8.36
N HIS A 54 7.42 -16.96 -7.56
CA HIS A 54 7.84 -15.73 -6.89
C HIS A 54 8.05 -15.90 -5.38
N PHE A 55 8.42 -17.10 -4.92
CA PHE A 55 8.68 -17.31 -3.50
C PHE A 55 9.90 -16.51 -3.04
N GLN A 56 9.66 -15.53 -2.16
CA GLN A 56 10.71 -14.78 -1.47
C GLN A 56 10.74 -15.24 -0.02
N GLU A 57 11.83 -15.89 0.37
CA GLU A 57 12.04 -16.29 1.76
C GLU A 57 12.18 -15.06 2.65
N VAL A 58 11.27 -14.91 3.61
CA VAL A 58 11.38 -13.85 4.60
C VAL A 58 12.18 -14.38 5.77
N HIS A 59 13.38 -13.81 5.97
CA HIS A 59 14.18 -14.11 7.15
C HIS A 59 13.53 -13.55 8.42
N TYR A 60 13.72 -14.25 9.54
CA TYR A 60 13.19 -13.85 10.85
C TYR A 60 13.52 -12.39 11.22
N ARG A 61 14.74 -11.91 10.93
CA ARG A 61 15.12 -10.52 11.21
C ARG A 61 14.25 -9.51 10.45
N ALA A 62 13.95 -9.78 9.18
CA ALA A 62 13.09 -8.92 8.39
C ALA A 62 11.65 -8.95 8.90
N ALA A 63 11.14 -10.13 9.28
CA ALA A 63 9.82 -10.28 9.89
C ALA A 63 9.72 -9.55 11.23
N PHE A 64 10.75 -9.63 12.08
CA PHE A 64 10.85 -8.93 13.36
C PHE A 64 10.82 -7.41 13.19
N ILE A 65 11.63 -6.86 12.27
CA ILE A 65 11.63 -5.41 11.99
C ILE A 65 10.26 -4.95 11.50
N LYS A 66 9.58 -5.75 10.65
CA LYS A 66 8.23 -5.43 10.18
C LYS A 66 7.18 -5.52 11.30
N ALA A 67 7.27 -6.51 12.19
CA ALA A 67 6.42 -6.60 13.38
C ALA A 67 6.61 -5.42 14.35
N GLY A 68 7.83 -4.86 14.40
CA GLY A 68 8.12 -3.63 15.13
C GLY A 68 7.26 -2.44 14.70
N LEU A 69 6.87 -2.35 13.43
CA LEU A 69 5.98 -1.28 12.93
C LEU A 69 4.55 -1.41 13.49
N VAL A 70 4.08 -2.65 13.71
CA VAL A 70 2.79 -2.91 14.35
C VAL A 70 2.83 -2.47 15.81
N THR A 71 3.89 -2.90 16.50
CA THR A 71 4.16 -2.53 17.90
C THR A 71 4.26 -1.03 18.09
N GLN A 72 4.88 -0.33 17.14
CA GLN A 72 4.97 1.13 17.16
C GLN A 72 3.58 1.78 17.22
N GLN A 73 2.65 1.38 16.34
CA GLN A 73 1.31 1.97 16.33
C GLN A 73 0.50 1.58 17.56
N LEU A 74 0.67 0.34 18.03
CA LEU A 74 0.07 -0.09 19.29
C LEU A 74 0.54 0.81 20.45
N CYS A 75 1.84 1.09 20.54
CA CYS A 75 2.39 1.99 21.56
C CYS A 75 1.83 3.41 21.44
N VAL A 76 1.71 3.96 20.23
CA VAL A 76 1.13 5.30 20.01
C VAL A 76 -0.31 5.39 20.52
N VAL A 77 -1.14 4.38 20.22
CA VAL A 77 -2.54 4.31 20.70
C VAL A 77 -2.60 4.18 22.23
N VAL A 78 -1.77 3.32 22.81
CA VAL A 78 -1.76 3.12 24.27
C VAL A 78 -1.26 4.37 24.99
N LEU A 79 -0.15 4.98 24.55
CA LEU A 79 0.35 6.24 25.09
C LEU A 79 -0.68 7.37 24.99
N TYR A 80 -1.40 7.46 23.87
CA TYR A 80 -2.49 8.42 23.72
C TYR A 80 -3.62 8.19 24.74
N SER A 81 -3.99 6.92 24.97
CA SER A 81 -5.01 6.54 25.95
C SER A 81 -4.56 6.80 27.39
N LEU A 82 -3.27 6.60 27.69
CA LEU A 82 -2.68 6.93 29.00
C LEU A 82 -2.58 8.42 29.24
N LEU A 83 -2.33 9.21 28.19
CA LEU A 83 -2.38 10.66 28.28
C LEU A 83 -3.80 11.12 28.66
N PHE A 84 -4.83 10.57 28.01
CA PHE A 84 -6.22 10.82 28.40
C PHE A 84 -6.45 10.48 29.87
N ALA A 85 -6.10 9.27 30.31
CA ALA A 85 -6.28 8.85 31.71
C ALA A 85 -5.52 9.76 32.70
N SER A 86 -4.30 10.17 32.37
CA SER A 86 -3.49 11.07 33.18
C SER A 86 -4.09 12.48 33.28
N MET A 87 -4.73 12.96 32.21
CA MET A 87 -5.44 14.25 32.21
C MET A 87 -6.79 14.17 32.94
N ASP A 88 -7.48 13.02 32.86
CA ASP A 88 -8.76 12.78 33.53
C ASP A 88 -8.61 12.75 35.06
N VAL A 89 -7.54 12.12 35.55
CA VAL A 89 -7.18 12.13 36.99
C VAL A 89 -6.57 13.48 37.42
N GLY A 90 -6.16 14.32 36.48
CA GLY A 90 -5.58 15.64 36.76
C GLY A 90 -4.08 15.63 37.09
N TRP A 91 -3.35 14.57 36.74
CA TRP A 91 -1.88 14.51 36.90
C TRP A 91 -1.13 15.43 35.94
N ILE A 92 -1.73 15.73 34.77
CA ILE A 92 -1.12 16.54 33.73
C ILE A 92 -2.06 17.69 33.35
N GLU A 93 -1.57 18.92 33.53
CA GLU A 93 -2.30 20.13 33.13
C GLU A 93 -2.32 20.30 31.60
N PRO A 94 -3.44 20.74 30.99
CA PRO A 94 -3.57 20.92 29.54
C PRO A 94 -2.56 21.90 28.95
N VAL A 95 -2.15 22.93 29.69
CA VAL A 95 -1.16 23.91 29.23
C VAL A 95 0.19 23.24 28.96
N THR A 96 0.61 22.34 29.84
CA THR A 96 1.85 21.56 29.71
C THR A 96 1.81 20.68 28.46
N VAL A 97 0.68 20.01 28.21
CA VAL A 97 0.48 19.19 27.01
C VAL A 97 0.58 20.02 25.74
N LEU A 98 -0.05 21.20 25.70
CA LEU A 98 0.00 22.10 24.56
C LEU A 98 1.42 22.64 24.30
N TYR A 99 2.17 22.97 25.35
CA TYR A 99 3.57 23.41 25.22
C TYR A 99 4.45 22.30 24.64
N LEU A 100 4.34 21.07 25.17
CA LEU A 100 5.06 19.91 24.64
C LEU A 100 4.64 19.61 23.19
N CYS A 101 3.35 19.68 22.87
CA CYS A 101 2.82 19.56 21.51
C CYS A 101 3.48 20.58 20.55
N GLY A 102 3.60 21.83 20.97
CA GLY A 102 4.30 22.88 20.22
C GLY A 102 5.78 22.58 19.99
N ILE A 103 6.50 22.14 21.03
CA ILE A 103 7.91 21.72 20.91
C ILE A 103 8.06 20.54 19.96
N THR A 104 7.25 19.49 20.12
CA THR A 104 7.33 18.30 19.27
C THR A 104 7.02 18.65 17.81
N THR A 105 6.04 19.51 17.56
CA THR A 105 5.69 19.96 16.20
C THR A 105 6.82 20.76 15.56
N THR A 106 7.39 21.72 16.29
CA THR A 106 8.49 22.57 15.79
C THR A 106 9.75 21.75 15.55
N LEU A 107 10.12 20.88 16.49
CA LEU A 107 11.26 19.97 16.34
C LEU A 107 11.06 19.00 15.16
N GLY A 108 9.86 18.41 15.04
CA GLY A 108 9.51 17.53 13.93
C GLY A 108 9.59 18.24 12.58
N TYR A 109 9.13 19.50 12.50
CA TYR A 109 9.25 20.33 11.31
C TYR A 109 10.72 20.61 10.94
N ILE A 110 11.56 20.97 11.93
CA ILE A 110 13.00 21.19 11.73
C ILE A 110 13.68 19.90 11.25
N ILE A 111 13.43 18.76 11.90
CA ILE A 111 13.99 17.47 11.48
C ILE A 111 13.59 17.16 10.04
N ARG A 112 12.31 17.38 9.71
CA ARG A 112 11.80 17.15 8.36
C ARG A 112 12.52 18.01 7.32
N THR A 113 12.72 19.30 7.55
CA THR A 113 13.42 20.17 6.59
C THR A 113 14.88 19.79 6.41
N PHE A 114 15.53 19.20 7.42
CA PHE A 114 16.90 18.67 7.30
C PHE A 114 16.98 17.30 6.62
N LEU A 115 15.96 16.45 6.76
CA LEU A 115 15.93 15.09 6.20
C LEU A 115 15.39 15.06 4.76
N SER A 116 14.44 15.93 4.40
CA SER A 116 13.81 15.93 3.07
C SER A 116 14.80 16.08 1.90
N PRO A 117 15.85 16.93 1.94
CA PRO A 117 16.78 17.11 0.81
C PRO A 117 17.71 15.90 0.64
N ARG A 118 17.92 15.10 1.69
CA ARG A 118 18.66 13.84 1.64
C ARG A 118 17.78 12.72 1.08
N PHE A 119 16.50 12.72 1.45
CA PHE A 119 15.52 11.74 1.03
C PHE A 119 15.14 11.87 -0.46
N GLU A 120 14.85 13.08 -0.94
CA GLU A 120 14.48 13.31 -2.35
C GLU A 120 15.58 12.91 -3.33
N ARG A 121 16.86 13.02 -2.92
CA ARG A 121 18.01 12.53 -3.71
C ARG A 121 18.08 11.00 -3.80
N SER A 122 17.50 10.28 -2.84
CA SER A 122 17.49 8.81 -2.81
C SER A 122 16.33 8.23 -3.62
N CYS A 123 15.19 8.93 -3.68
CA CYS A 123 13.97 8.46 -4.35
C CYS A 123 13.67 9.30 -5.60
N HIS A 124 14.46 9.15 -6.67
CA HIS A 124 14.28 9.92 -7.91
C HIS A 124 12.94 9.63 -8.64
N ASN A 125 12.21 8.55 -8.33
CA ASN A 125 11.08 8.10 -9.18
C ASN A 125 9.83 7.58 -8.46
N SER A 126 9.57 7.91 -7.19
CA SER A 126 8.34 7.42 -6.54
C SER A 126 7.65 8.48 -5.70
N SER A 127 6.51 8.91 -6.25
CA SER A 127 5.35 9.51 -5.59
C SER A 127 5.63 10.74 -4.74
N LYS A 128 5.26 11.89 -5.31
CA LYS A 128 5.07 13.17 -4.63
C LYS A 128 4.19 12.95 -3.38
N ALA A 129 4.81 12.73 -2.22
CA ALA A 129 4.09 12.70 -0.96
C ALA A 129 3.43 14.07 -0.77
N SER A 130 2.12 14.05 -0.51
CA SER A 130 1.14 15.15 -0.62
C SER A 130 1.34 16.31 0.36
N PHE A 131 2.55 16.54 0.85
CA PHE A 131 2.89 17.74 1.59
C PHE A 131 3.92 18.50 0.75
N SER A 132 3.35 19.11 -0.29
CA SER A 132 4.00 20.05 -1.20
C SER A 132 5.01 20.89 -0.45
N GLY A 133 6.22 21.04 -0.98
CA GLY A 133 7.17 22.08 -0.55
C GLY A 133 6.61 23.47 -0.84
N GLY A 134 5.51 23.81 -0.18
CA GLY A 134 4.94 25.13 -0.16
C GLY A 134 5.81 26.05 0.68
N SER A 135 5.55 27.35 0.57
CA SER A 135 6.15 28.33 1.49
C SER A 135 5.82 27.96 2.93
N ILE A 136 6.77 28.19 3.86
CA ILE A 136 6.58 28.08 5.32
C ILE A 136 5.27 28.75 5.77
N PHE A 137 4.87 29.81 5.08
CA PHE A 137 3.62 30.52 5.29
C PHE A 137 2.37 29.63 5.12
N THR A 138 2.33 28.78 4.10
CA THR A 138 1.20 27.87 3.83
C THR A 138 1.05 26.84 4.95
N ASP A 139 2.17 26.32 5.45
CA ASP A 139 2.18 25.36 6.54
C ASP A 139 1.74 26.02 7.85
N LEU A 140 2.23 27.23 8.14
CA LEU A 140 1.79 28.02 9.29
C LEU A 140 0.30 28.33 9.25
N VAL A 141 -0.23 28.75 8.10
CA VAL A 141 -1.66 28.98 7.91
C VAL A 141 -2.46 27.71 8.15
N THR A 142 -1.95 26.55 7.73
CA THR A 142 -2.60 25.26 7.97
C THR A 142 -2.63 24.91 9.46
N VAL A 143 -1.52 25.09 10.16
CA VAL A 143 -1.45 24.88 11.62
C VAL A 143 -2.43 25.80 12.35
N ILE A 144 -2.46 27.09 12.00
CA ILE A 144 -3.39 28.06 12.60
C ILE A 144 -4.85 27.63 12.37
N LYS A 145 -5.20 27.21 11.14
CA LYS A 145 -6.54 26.72 10.82
C LYS A 145 -6.90 25.47 11.64
N CYS A 146 -5.99 24.52 11.78
CA CYS A 146 -6.21 23.31 12.57
C CYS A 146 -6.41 23.62 14.06
N LEU A 147 -5.58 24.51 14.64
CA LEU A 147 -5.70 24.91 16.04
C LEU A 147 -7.00 25.68 16.30
N ALA A 148 -7.35 26.62 15.42
CA ALA A 148 -8.60 27.37 15.53
C ALA A 148 -9.82 26.45 15.46
N LEU A 149 -9.84 25.52 14.49
CA LEU A 149 -10.93 24.54 14.36
C LEU A 149 -11.03 23.65 15.60
N GLY A 150 -9.91 23.09 16.07
CA GLY A 150 -9.88 22.24 17.27
C GLY A 150 -10.39 22.96 18.51
N TYR A 151 -10.04 24.23 18.68
CA TYR A 151 -10.48 25.03 19.82
C TYR A 151 -11.99 25.30 19.80
N ILE A 152 -12.54 25.63 18.63
CA ILE A 152 -13.98 25.88 18.45
C ILE A 152 -14.80 24.60 18.64
N VAL A 153 -14.30 23.45 18.17
CA VAL A 153 -14.98 22.16 18.28
C VAL A 153 -14.98 21.63 19.71
N SER A 154 -13.94 21.93 20.49
CA SER A 154 -13.76 21.41 21.85
C SER A 154 -14.99 21.52 22.78
N PRO A 155 -15.62 22.70 22.99
CA PRO A 155 -16.81 22.80 23.83
C PRO A 155 -18.04 22.06 23.26
N VAL A 156 -18.13 21.92 21.93
CA VAL A 156 -19.24 21.25 21.25
C VAL A 156 -19.21 19.73 21.45
N LEU A 157 -18.00 19.14 21.55
CA LEU A 157 -17.86 17.69 21.76
C LEU A 157 -18.43 17.25 23.11
N LYS A 158 -18.20 18.07 24.15
CA LYS A 158 -18.72 17.79 25.49
C LYS A 158 -20.24 17.78 25.49
N THR A 159 -20.87 18.81 24.93
CA THR A 159 -22.34 18.93 24.94
C THR A 159 -23.03 17.85 24.10
N LEU A 160 -22.40 17.38 23.02
CA LEU A 160 -22.99 16.35 22.15
C LEU A 160 -23.02 14.95 22.80
N THR A 161 -22.09 14.67 23.70
CA THR A 161 -21.89 13.33 24.29
C THR A 161 -22.26 13.25 25.77
N GLU A 162 -22.68 14.37 26.37
CA GLU A 162 -23.03 14.47 27.79
C GLU A 162 -24.16 13.52 28.21
N THR A 163 -25.08 13.21 27.29
CA THR A 163 -26.23 12.31 27.55
C THR A 163 -25.89 10.83 27.43
N ILE A 164 -24.69 10.48 26.95
CA ILE A 164 -24.26 9.09 26.74
C ILE A 164 -23.39 8.66 27.93
N SER A 165 -23.52 7.40 28.37
CA SER A 165 -22.72 6.88 29.48
C SER A 165 -21.23 6.80 29.14
N THR A 166 -20.38 7.03 30.15
CA THR A 166 -18.92 6.97 30.08
C THR A 166 -18.42 5.65 29.52
N ASP A 167 -18.98 4.55 30.01
CA ASP A 167 -18.54 3.20 29.67
C ASP A 167 -18.79 2.91 28.18
N THR A 168 -19.93 3.36 27.67
CA THR A 168 -20.25 3.24 26.23
C THR A 168 -19.29 4.03 25.37
N ILE A 169 -18.96 5.27 25.78
CA ILE A 169 -18.03 6.14 25.03
C ILE A 169 -16.62 5.54 25.03
N GLN A 170 -16.15 5.04 26.17
CA GLN A 170 -14.84 4.40 26.28
C GLN A 170 -14.78 3.09 25.47
N ALA A 171 -15.84 2.28 25.48
CA ALA A 171 -15.94 1.09 24.64
C ALA A 171 -15.93 1.45 23.14
N ALA A 172 -16.67 2.49 22.73
CA ALA A 172 -16.67 2.98 21.36
C ALA A 172 -15.27 3.47 20.93
N ALA A 173 -14.56 4.18 21.81
CA ALA A 173 -13.19 4.61 21.56
C ALA A 173 -12.24 3.42 21.41
N ALA A 174 -12.32 2.41 22.29
CA ALA A 174 -11.52 1.20 22.20
C ALA A 174 -11.74 0.45 20.88
N ILE A 175 -13.00 0.27 20.47
CA ILE A 175 -13.35 -0.34 19.18
C ILE A 175 -12.78 0.48 18.02
N ALA A 176 -12.90 1.81 18.07
CA ALA A 176 -12.36 2.69 17.05
C ALA A 176 -10.83 2.59 16.93
N PHE A 177 -10.11 2.47 18.05
CA PHE A 177 -8.67 2.24 18.04
C PHE A 177 -8.29 0.85 17.53
N ILE A 178 -9.09 -0.18 17.82
CA ILE A 178 -8.90 -1.52 17.22
C ILE A 178 -9.08 -1.46 15.70
N VAL A 179 -10.13 -0.80 15.21
CA VAL A 179 -10.35 -0.59 13.77
C VAL A 179 -9.19 0.20 13.16
N HIS A 180 -8.72 1.24 13.84
CA HIS A 180 -7.56 2.02 13.41
C HIS A 180 -6.34 1.12 13.22
N LEU A 181 -5.97 0.34 14.24
CA LEU A 181 -4.84 -0.59 14.19
C LEU A 181 -5.00 -1.65 13.09
N ALA A 182 -6.19 -2.22 12.94
CA ALA A 182 -6.46 -3.25 11.94
C ALA A 182 -6.39 -2.73 10.49
N THR A 183 -6.76 -1.47 10.27
CA THR A 183 -6.84 -0.85 8.92
C THR A 183 -5.65 0.04 8.59
N TYR A 184 -4.70 0.21 9.53
CA TYR A 184 -3.53 1.04 9.36
C TYR A 184 -2.59 0.49 8.28
N ASP A 185 -2.15 1.36 7.35
CA ASP A 185 -1.13 0.99 6.37
C ASP A 185 0.26 1.01 7.00
N TYR A 186 0.70 -0.18 7.44
CA TYR A 186 2.04 -0.40 7.99
C TYR A 186 3.17 -0.33 6.95
N GLY A 187 2.87 -0.13 5.66
CA GLY A 187 3.88 0.03 4.60
C GLY A 187 4.59 -1.27 4.22
N ILE A 188 4.03 -2.42 4.55
CA ILE A 188 4.64 -3.75 4.33
C ILE A 188 4.70 -4.13 2.83
N GLY A 189 3.80 -3.57 2.01
CA GLY A 189 3.65 -3.91 0.58
C GLY A 189 4.19 -2.89 -0.43
N ASN A 190 4.68 -1.74 0.02
CA ASN A 190 5.16 -0.66 -0.86
C ASN A 190 6.69 -0.65 -1.02
N GLU A 191 7.41 -1.65 -0.51
CA GLU A 191 8.81 -1.80 -0.89
C GLU A 191 8.83 -2.11 -2.39
N PRO A 192 9.52 -1.29 -3.22
CA PRO A 192 9.72 -1.66 -4.61
C PRO A 192 10.36 -3.03 -4.55
N GLY A 193 9.69 -4.02 -5.14
CA GLY A 193 10.20 -5.37 -5.21
C GLY A 193 11.67 -5.25 -5.54
N LEU A 194 12.52 -5.83 -4.68
CA LEU A 194 13.93 -6.06 -4.98
C LEU A 194 13.99 -6.35 -6.48
N PRO A 195 14.83 -5.62 -7.25
CA PRO A 195 14.82 -5.73 -8.69
C PRO A 195 14.75 -7.20 -8.99
N TYR A 196 13.78 -7.63 -9.81
CA TYR A 196 13.73 -8.98 -10.31
C TYR A 196 15.13 -9.25 -10.83
N ARG A 197 15.96 -9.89 -10.01
CA ARG A 197 17.23 -10.41 -10.42
C ARG A 197 16.71 -11.58 -11.21
N ALA A 198 16.51 -11.32 -12.51
CA ALA A 198 16.64 -12.34 -13.51
C ALA A 198 18.00 -12.98 -13.18
N THR A 199 17.98 -13.97 -12.30
CA THR A 199 18.97 -15.01 -12.32
C THR A 199 18.85 -15.47 -13.75
N SER A 200 19.84 -15.09 -14.55
CA SER A 200 20.07 -15.69 -15.84
C SER A 200 20.42 -17.15 -15.56
N HIS A 201 19.46 -17.94 -15.10
CA HIS A 201 19.38 -19.28 -15.60
C HIS A 201 19.05 -19.08 -17.07
N LYS A 202 20.09 -19.19 -17.90
CA LYS A 202 19.95 -19.76 -19.23
C LYS A 202 19.15 -21.04 -19.04
N SER A 203 17.82 -20.94 -19.03
CA SER A 203 17.03 -21.96 -19.68
C SER A 203 17.42 -21.78 -21.14
N ASP A 204 18.22 -22.71 -21.63
CA ASP A 204 18.53 -22.88 -23.04
C ASP A 204 17.20 -23.10 -23.78
N VAL A 205 16.47 -22.01 -24.02
CA VAL A 205 15.40 -21.97 -25.00
C VAL A 205 16.15 -21.95 -26.32
N ILE A 206 16.44 -23.15 -26.81
CA ILE A 206 16.80 -23.39 -28.19
C ILE A 206 15.65 -22.81 -29.00
N ALA A 207 15.83 -21.58 -29.50
CA ALA A 207 14.95 -21.02 -30.51
C ALA A 207 14.98 -22.00 -31.69
N PRO A 208 13.83 -22.48 -32.19
CA PRO A 208 13.82 -23.38 -33.33
C PRO A 208 14.47 -22.67 -34.52
N SER A 209 15.47 -23.31 -35.10
CA SER A 209 16.37 -22.84 -36.16
C SER A 209 15.70 -22.43 -37.49
N HIS A 210 14.37 -22.34 -37.52
CA HIS A 210 13.60 -21.91 -38.69
C HIS A 210 13.31 -20.40 -38.72
N TRP A 211 13.49 -19.66 -37.62
CA TRP A 211 13.29 -18.19 -37.61
C TRP A 211 14.51 -17.37 -38.06
N SER A 212 15.64 -18.01 -38.39
CA SER A 212 16.86 -17.33 -38.84
C SER A 212 17.09 -17.35 -40.36
N LYS A 213 16.17 -17.89 -41.16
CA LYS A 213 16.33 -18.03 -42.63
C LYS A 213 15.28 -17.26 -43.43
N SER A 214 15.16 -15.96 -43.19
CA SER A 214 14.46 -15.07 -44.13
C SER A 214 15.12 -13.68 -44.27
N ALA A 215 16.38 -13.54 -43.86
CA ALA A 215 17.15 -12.31 -44.04
C ALA A 215 18.46 -12.58 -44.81
N SER A 216 18.36 -13.15 -46.01
CA SER A 216 19.42 -13.00 -47.02
C SER A 216 18.87 -13.30 -48.42
N SER A 217 18.40 -12.26 -49.11
CA SER A 217 18.33 -12.25 -50.56
C SER A 217 18.37 -10.80 -51.01
N SER A 218 19.54 -10.41 -51.48
CA SER A 218 19.76 -9.23 -52.29
C SER A 218 19.02 -9.42 -53.61
N ASP A 219 17.94 -8.68 -53.83
CA ASP A 219 17.56 -8.27 -55.18
C ASP A 219 16.94 -6.88 -55.17
N LYS A 220 17.30 -6.13 -56.21
CA LYS A 220 17.09 -4.71 -56.39
C LYS A 220 15.65 -4.43 -56.82
N THR A 221 15.27 -3.17 -56.66
CA THR A 221 14.10 -2.49 -57.27
C THR A 221 12.71 -2.86 -56.74
N VAL A 222 12.19 -2.02 -55.84
CA VAL A 222 10.74 -1.78 -55.68
C VAL A 222 10.49 -0.32 -56.08
N PRO A 223 9.49 -0.01 -56.91
CA PRO A 223 9.38 1.31 -57.55
C PRO A 223 8.97 2.40 -56.57
N GLU A 224 9.64 3.53 -56.68
CA GLU A 224 9.34 4.82 -56.05
C GLU A 224 8.02 5.40 -56.60
N LYS A 225 6.88 4.76 -56.29
CA LYS A 225 5.55 5.23 -56.72
C LYS A 225 4.42 4.95 -55.74
N TYR A 226 4.75 4.75 -54.45
CA TYR A 226 3.75 4.68 -53.37
C TYR A 226 4.11 5.51 -52.13
N LEU A 227 5.12 6.39 -52.22
CA LEU A 227 5.57 7.22 -51.09
C LEU A 227 5.09 8.67 -51.14
N THR A 228 4.16 9.02 -52.03
CA THR A 228 3.67 10.39 -52.16
C THR A 228 2.17 10.40 -52.44
N GLU A 229 1.36 9.99 -51.47
CA GLU A 229 0.06 10.64 -51.23
C GLU A 229 -0.55 10.12 -49.93
N ASN A 230 -0.96 11.07 -49.08
CA ASN A 230 -1.68 10.90 -47.81
C ASN A 230 -0.84 10.50 -46.59
N ILE A 231 0.10 11.37 -46.22
CA ILE A 231 0.42 11.61 -44.80
C ILE A 231 -0.56 12.68 -44.29
N PRO A 232 -1.57 12.37 -43.45
CA PRO A 232 -2.23 13.41 -42.68
C PRO A 232 -1.25 13.87 -41.60
N SER A 233 -1.04 15.18 -41.54
CA SER A 233 -0.17 15.87 -40.59
C SER A 233 -0.34 15.35 -39.15
N ALA A 234 0.79 15.17 -38.45
CA ALA A 234 0.92 14.69 -37.08
C ALA A 234 0.35 15.64 -35.99
N SER A 235 -0.72 16.37 -36.29
CA SER A 235 -1.42 17.27 -35.37
C SER A 235 -2.82 16.80 -35.01
N ARG A 236 -3.26 15.62 -35.47
CA ARG A 236 -4.63 15.10 -35.25
C ARG A 236 -4.74 13.93 -34.26
N TYR A 237 -3.64 13.49 -33.65
CA TYR A 237 -3.65 12.45 -32.60
C TYR A 237 -3.78 12.99 -31.16
N SER A 238 -3.99 14.30 -30.99
CA SER A 238 -4.12 14.94 -29.67
C SER A 238 -5.57 15.29 -29.27
N ARG A 239 -6.60 14.74 -29.95
CA ARG A 239 -8.01 15.09 -29.65
C ARG A 239 -9.02 13.93 -29.57
N VAL A 240 -8.57 12.69 -29.34
CA VAL A 240 -9.50 11.57 -29.05
C VAL A 240 -9.04 10.82 -27.79
N GLN A 241 -8.93 11.55 -26.68
CA GLN A 241 -9.04 11.00 -25.33
C GLN A 241 -10.11 11.80 -24.61
N GLY A 242 -11.35 11.60 -25.06
CA GLY A 242 -12.54 12.30 -24.59
C GLY A 242 -13.78 11.43 -24.80
N SER A 243 -13.67 10.13 -24.59
CA SER A 243 -14.82 9.25 -24.45
C SER A 243 -14.74 8.61 -23.07
N LYS A 244 -15.61 9.08 -22.16
CA LYS A 244 -15.93 8.43 -20.90
C LYS A 244 -16.43 7.01 -21.22
N THR A 245 -15.52 6.04 -21.28
CA THR A 245 -15.87 4.68 -20.90
C THR A 245 -15.97 4.71 -19.39
N SER A 246 -17.17 4.43 -18.88
CA SER A 246 -17.45 4.24 -17.47
C SER A 246 -16.69 3.01 -16.97
N SER A 247 -15.38 3.15 -16.75
CA SER A 247 -14.66 2.27 -15.85
C SER A 247 -15.16 2.59 -14.44
N LEU A 248 -15.74 1.60 -13.78
CA LEU A 248 -15.93 1.61 -12.32
C LEU A 248 -14.62 2.12 -11.67
N PRO A 249 -14.68 3.01 -10.68
CA PRO A 249 -13.47 3.46 -10.02
C PRO A 249 -12.84 2.23 -9.36
N HIS A 250 -11.70 1.78 -9.91
CA HIS A 250 -10.78 0.94 -9.16
C HIS A 250 -10.19 1.84 -8.08
N ASP A 251 -10.95 2.02 -6.99
CA ASP A 251 -10.46 2.68 -5.79
C ASP A 251 -9.23 1.90 -5.32
N ASN A 252 -8.09 2.58 -5.28
CA ASN A 252 -6.86 1.99 -4.76
C ASN A 252 -7.14 1.54 -3.31
N PRO A 253 -7.13 0.23 -3.01
CA PRO A 253 -7.53 -0.28 -1.70
C PRO A 253 -6.68 0.33 -0.59
N SER A 254 -5.39 0.59 -0.85
CA SER A 254 -4.46 1.26 0.07
C SER A 254 -4.87 2.69 0.47
N ARG A 255 -5.50 3.45 -0.44
CA ARG A 255 -6.00 4.80 -0.12
C ARG A 255 -7.23 4.73 0.76
N THR A 256 -8.14 3.80 0.46
CA THR A 256 -9.37 3.62 1.24
C THR A 256 -9.10 3.12 2.66
N THR A 257 -8.16 2.18 2.83
CA THR A 257 -7.76 1.68 4.16
C THR A 257 -7.07 2.78 4.98
N SER A 258 -6.20 3.59 4.35
CA SER A 258 -5.55 4.70 5.04
C SER A 258 -6.53 5.76 5.54
N ALA A 259 -7.58 6.07 4.77
CA ALA A 259 -8.62 7.02 5.18
C ALA A 259 -9.50 6.44 6.29
N LEU A 260 -9.88 5.16 6.19
CA LEU A 260 -10.66 4.47 7.22
C LEU A 260 -9.91 4.44 8.56
N SER A 261 -8.62 4.11 8.53
CA SER A 261 -7.77 4.08 9.72
C SER A 261 -7.68 5.45 10.39
N LEU A 262 -7.44 6.52 9.62
CA LEU A 262 -7.39 7.88 10.17
C LEU A 262 -8.74 8.30 10.77
N ASN A 263 -9.85 8.05 10.07
CA ASN A 263 -11.18 8.38 10.56
C ASN A 263 -11.51 7.64 11.86
N ALA A 264 -11.15 6.36 11.96
CA ALA A 264 -11.36 5.56 13.16
C ALA A 264 -10.54 6.09 14.34
N ALA A 265 -9.26 6.43 14.15
CA ALA A 265 -8.44 7.02 15.21
C ALA A 265 -8.97 8.39 15.68
N ILE A 266 -9.36 9.26 14.74
CA ILE A 266 -9.89 10.58 15.08
C ILE A 266 -11.24 10.44 15.80
N PHE A 267 -12.10 9.51 15.39
CA PHE A 267 -13.34 9.21 16.11
C PHE A 267 -13.07 8.74 17.55
N GLY A 268 -12.16 7.79 17.74
CA GLY A 268 -11.78 7.33 19.08
C GLY A 268 -11.19 8.44 19.96
N ALA A 269 -10.33 9.29 19.37
CA ALA A 269 -9.79 10.48 20.02
C ALA A 269 -10.86 11.49 20.45
N ILE A 270 -11.85 11.74 19.58
CA ILE A 270 -12.98 12.61 19.87
C ILE A 270 -13.84 12.04 21.00
N CYS A 271 -14.12 10.73 20.99
CA CYS A 271 -14.84 10.05 22.06
C CYS A 271 -14.15 10.25 23.41
N LEU A 272 -12.84 10.02 23.51
CA LEU A 272 -12.10 10.25 24.76
C LEU A 272 -12.08 11.74 25.15
N ALA A 273 -11.77 12.65 24.22
CA ALA A 273 -11.71 14.07 24.50
C ALA A 273 -13.03 14.65 25.01
N SER A 274 -14.16 14.11 24.54
CA SER A 274 -15.50 14.56 24.94
C SER A 274 -15.81 14.32 26.42
N ARG A 275 -15.07 13.42 27.09
CA ARG A 275 -15.26 13.09 28.50
C ARG A 275 -14.47 13.96 29.47
N LEU A 276 -13.51 14.75 28.98
CA LEU A 276 -12.72 15.63 29.82
C LEU A 276 -13.56 16.81 30.34
N GLU A 277 -13.28 17.23 31.57
CA GLU A 277 -14.14 18.17 32.30
C GLU A 277 -14.19 19.57 31.68
N SER A 278 -13.12 20.05 31.05
CA SER A 278 -13.07 21.40 30.49
C SER A 278 -12.64 21.44 29.01
N PRO A 279 -13.08 22.47 28.26
CA PRO A 279 -12.72 22.62 26.85
C PRO A 279 -11.21 22.76 26.60
N SER A 280 -10.44 23.22 27.57
CA SER A 280 -8.97 23.28 27.45
C SER A 280 -8.34 21.88 27.43
N HIS A 281 -8.86 20.94 28.24
CA HIS A 281 -8.41 19.56 28.28
C HIS A 281 -8.75 18.83 26.99
N ALA A 282 -9.99 18.95 26.53
CA ALA A 282 -10.42 18.38 25.25
C ALA A 282 -9.62 18.94 24.06
N PHE A 283 -9.37 20.25 24.04
CA PHE A 283 -8.54 20.87 22.98
C PHE A 283 -7.09 20.36 22.99
N ALA A 284 -6.47 20.26 24.17
CA ALA A 284 -5.11 19.74 24.30
C ALA A 284 -5.02 18.28 23.82
N LEU A 285 -5.97 17.43 24.22
CA LEU A 285 -5.98 16.02 23.82
C LEU A 285 -6.24 15.85 22.31
N LEU A 286 -7.10 16.67 21.71
CA LEU A 286 -7.33 16.66 20.25
C LEU A 286 -6.11 17.17 19.46
N SER A 287 -5.37 18.13 20.01
CA SER A 287 -4.12 18.60 19.41
C SER A 287 -3.08 17.47 19.36
N VAL A 288 -2.97 16.69 20.44
CA VAL A 288 -2.13 15.50 20.47
C VAL A 288 -2.65 14.41 19.52
N ALA A 289 -3.97 14.24 19.35
CA ALA A 289 -4.52 13.30 18.38
C ALA A 289 -4.10 13.63 16.94
N GLY A 290 -4.13 14.92 16.58
CA GLY A 290 -3.61 15.39 15.29
C GLY A 290 -2.13 15.05 15.09
N LEU A 291 -1.31 15.22 16.13
CA LEU A 291 0.09 14.81 16.08
C LEU A 291 0.26 13.30 15.97
N ALA A 292 -0.41 12.54 16.83
CA ALA A 292 -0.26 11.09 16.95
C ALA A 292 -0.76 10.35 15.70
N PHE A 293 -1.92 10.73 15.16
CA PHE A 293 -2.59 9.94 14.12
C PHE A 293 -2.50 10.54 12.72
N ALA A 294 -2.42 11.87 12.57
CA ALA A 294 -2.34 12.49 11.25
C ALA A 294 -0.88 12.81 10.84
N LEU A 295 -0.10 13.38 11.75
CA LEU A 295 1.26 13.88 11.43
C LEU A 295 2.36 12.86 11.69
N SER A 296 2.23 12.00 12.71
CA SER A 296 3.24 11.00 13.03
C SER A 296 3.46 9.98 11.91
N PRO A 297 2.43 9.39 11.25
CA PRO A 297 2.62 8.37 10.23
C PRO A 297 3.57 8.77 9.08
N PRO A 298 3.37 9.90 8.38
CA PRO A 298 4.30 10.31 7.32
C PRO A 298 5.69 10.69 7.87
N PHE A 299 5.76 11.25 9.09
CA PHE A 299 7.03 11.63 9.71
C PHE A 299 7.88 10.40 10.08
N LEU A 300 7.28 9.38 10.69
CA LEU A 300 7.97 8.14 11.04
C LEU A 300 8.43 7.37 9.81
N ARG A 301 7.66 7.39 8.71
CA ARG A 301 8.09 6.84 7.42
C ARG A 301 9.37 7.51 6.90
N LEU A 302 9.52 8.82 7.09
CA LEU A 302 10.76 9.53 6.74
C LEU A 302 11.93 9.07 7.61
N LEU A 303 11.72 8.91 8.91
CA LEU A 303 12.76 8.45 9.84
C LEU A 303 13.17 7.00 9.57
N HIS A 304 12.24 6.11 9.22
CA HIS A 304 12.51 4.70 8.92
C HIS A 304 13.35 4.47 7.66
N HIS A 305 13.59 5.51 6.85
CA HIS A 305 14.59 5.42 5.80
C HIS A 305 16.00 5.19 6.37
N TRP A 306 16.27 5.65 7.59
CA TRP A 306 17.48 5.27 8.33
C TRP A 306 17.32 3.85 8.91
N PRO A 307 18.15 2.87 8.49
CA PRO A 307 18.03 1.48 8.95
C PRO A 307 17.97 1.29 10.48
N PRO A 308 18.81 1.95 11.31
CA PRO A 308 18.74 1.77 12.75
C PRO A 308 17.46 2.34 13.37
N ALA A 309 16.86 3.36 12.75
CA ALA A 309 15.63 3.98 13.25
C ALA A 309 14.44 3.01 13.23
N ARG A 310 14.43 2.04 12.30
CA ARG A 310 13.39 1.00 12.19
C ARG A 310 13.27 0.11 13.43
N VAL A 311 14.33 0.03 14.24
CA VAL A 311 14.36 -0.73 15.50
C VAL A 311 14.35 0.20 16.71
N ALA A 312 15.13 1.28 16.66
CA ALA A 312 15.27 2.20 17.78
C ALA A 312 13.95 2.91 18.13
N ILE A 313 13.14 3.31 17.14
CA ILE A 313 11.88 4.03 17.39
C ILE A 313 10.83 3.13 18.06
N PRO A 314 10.48 1.93 17.52
CA PRO A 314 9.56 1.03 18.20
C PRO A 314 10.04 0.63 19.60
N LEU A 315 11.34 0.41 19.78
CA LEU A 315 11.91 0.07 21.08
C LEU A 315 11.77 1.22 22.08
N ALA A 316 12.09 2.45 21.67
CA ALA A 316 11.94 3.63 22.52
C ALA A 316 10.49 3.86 22.94
N LEU A 317 9.54 3.71 22.00
CA LEU A 317 8.11 3.81 22.28
C LEU A 317 7.62 2.70 23.19
N PHE A 318 8.11 1.47 23.02
CA PHE A 318 7.79 0.36 23.93
C PHE A 318 8.27 0.65 25.36
N ILE A 319 9.52 1.06 25.53
CA ILE A 319 10.08 1.42 26.84
C ILE A 319 9.28 2.56 27.47
N ALA A 320 8.98 3.62 26.71
CA ALA A 320 8.18 4.73 27.17
C ALA A 320 6.77 4.29 27.60
N THR A 321 6.12 3.41 26.82
CA THR A 321 4.77 2.90 27.13
C THR A 321 4.77 2.06 28.39
N VAL A 322 5.74 1.15 28.55
CA VAL A 322 5.89 0.33 29.76
C VAL A 322 6.13 1.21 30.98
N TYR A 323 7.01 2.21 30.87
CA TYR A 323 7.25 3.17 31.95
C TYR A 323 5.99 3.96 32.30
N SER A 324 5.28 4.51 31.32
CA SER A 324 4.04 5.25 31.55
C SER A 324 2.94 4.38 32.17
N LEU A 325 2.78 3.13 31.72
CA LEU A 325 1.84 2.18 32.33
C LEU A 325 2.22 1.88 33.78
N PHE A 326 3.51 1.64 34.04
CA PHE A 326 4.00 1.36 35.39
C PHE A 326 3.70 2.52 36.35
N ILE A 327 3.91 3.77 35.91
CA ILE A 327 3.59 4.96 36.70
C ILE A 327 2.08 5.15 36.88
N CYS A 328 1.28 5.00 35.82
CA CYS A 328 -0.18 5.15 35.89
C CYS A 328 -0.83 4.09 36.79
N CYS A 329 -0.29 2.87 36.78
CA CYS A 329 -0.81 1.73 37.55
C CYS A 329 -0.13 1.54 38.91
N GLY A 330 0.94 2.27 39.22
CA GLY A 330 1.73 2.09 40.44
C GLY A 330 1.01 2.51 41.72
N GLY A 331 0.06 3.45 41.64
CA GLY A 331 -0.43 4.15 42.83
C GLY A 331 0.69 4.95 43.52
N THR A 332 0.36 5.78 44.52
CA THR A 332 1.37 6.47 45.35
C THR A 332 1.65 5.74 46.66
N ASP A 333 0.81 4.77 47.01
CA ASP A 333 0.70 4.26 48.37
C ASP A 333 1.16 2.80 48.41
N GLY A 334 2.21 2.52 49.19
CA GLY A 334 3.11 1.35 49.17
C GLY A 334 2.51 -0.06 49.20
N GLU A 335 1.21 -0.23 49.40
CA GLU A 335 0.62 -1.51 49.79
C GLU A 335 -0.09 -2.28 48.64
N ASP A 336 -0.55 -1.60 47.57
CA ASP A 336 -1.29 -2.23 46.45
C ASP A 336 -0.48 -2.35 45.13
N TRP A 337 0.84 -2.12 45.18
CA TRP A 337 1.71 -1.98 43.99
C TRP A 337 1.81 -3.25 43.15
N VAL A 338 1.50 -4.43 43.69
CA VAL A 338 1.66 -5.70 42.99
C VAL A 338 0.37 -6.10 42.25
N GLU A 339 -0.81 -5.82 42.82
CA GLU A 339 -2.10 -6.19 42.20
C GLU A 339 -2.50 -5.25 41.06
N ASN A 340 -2.08 -3.99 41.11
CA ASN A 340 -2.40 -3.00 40.08
C ASN A 340 -1.56 -3.13 38.78
N GLN A 341 -0.55 -4.01 38.73
CA GLN A 341 0.39 -4.13 37.60
C GLN A 341 -0.04 -5.09 36.49
N ILE A 342 -1.26 -5.64 36.58
CA ILE A 342 -1.84 -6.51 35.56
C ILE A 342 -1.79 -5.89 34.15
N PRO A 343 -2.14 -4.59 33.93
CA PRO A 343 -2.09 -3.98 32.59
C PRO A 343 -0.67 -3.93 32.00
N VAL A 344 0.35 -3.70 32.83
CA VAL A 344 1.76 -3.69 32.42
C VAL A 344 2.17 -5.09 31.95
N ALA A 345 1.88 -6.12 32.74
CA ALA A 345 2.20 -7.50 32.39
C ALA A 345 1.48 -7.94 31.11
N LEU A 346 0.18 -7.64 30.97
CA LEU A 346 -0.59 -7.95 29.77
C LEU A 346 -0.02 -7.24 28.54
N PHE A 347 0.36 -5.97 28.64
CA PHE A 347 0.95 -5.23 27.54
C PHE A 347 2.29 -5.85 27.08
N ILE A 348 3.16 -6.21 28.02
CA ILE A 348 4.44 -6.88 27.71
C ILE A 348 4.20 -8.23 27.02
N ILE A 349 3.24 -9.02 27.50
CA ILE A 349 2.87 -10.31 26.90
C ILE A 349 2.37 -10.12 25.47
N VAL A 350 1.49 -9.14 25.22
CA VAL A 350 0.98 -8.83 23.87
C VAL A 350 2.12 -8.41 22.95
N VAL A 351 3.03 -7.54 23.40
CA VAL A 351 4.17 -7.10 22.60
C VAL A 351 5.13 -8.26 22.32
N ALA A 352 5.40 -9.13 23.30
CA ALA A 352 6.21 -10.33 23.09
C ALA A 352 5.56 -11.29 22.09
N PHE A 353 4.25 -11.49 22.18
CA PHE A 353 3.48 -12.26 21.21
C PHE A 353 3.62 -11.69 19.79
N LEU A 354 3.41 -10.38 19.62
CA LEU A 354 3.46 -9.72 18.31
C LEU A 354 4.86 -9.69 17.68
N ASN A 355 5.93 -9.54 18.45
CA ASN A 355 7.28 -9.40 17.92
C ASN A 355 8.09 -10.70 17.90
N ILE A 356 7.75 -11.69 18.73
CA ILE A 356 8.50 -12.95 18.82
C ILE A 356 7.66 -14.09 18.25
N LEU A 357 6.47 -14.33 18.81
CA LEU A 357 5.69 -15.49 18.45
C LEU A 357 5.12 -15.38 17.03
N CYS A 358 4.53 -14.24 16.67
CA CYS A 358 3.99 -14.01 15.33
C CYS A 358 5.05 -14.13 14.21
N PRO A 359 6.23 -13.48 14.28
CA PRO A 359 7.28 -13.67 13.28
C PRO A 359 7.84 -15.09 13.24
N CYS A 360 7.97 -15.75 14.38
CA CYS A 360 8.41 -17.15 14.44
C CYS A 360 7.40 -18.05 13.71
N MET A 361 6.12 -17.95 14.05
CA MET A 361 5.05 -18.69 13.38
C MET A 361 4.97 -18.38 11.89
N PHE A 362 5.11 -17.11 11.50
CA PHE A 362 5.14 -16.69 10.10
C PHE A 362 6.29 -17.36 9.33
N VAL A 363 7.50 -17.37 9.89
CA VAL A 363 8.67 -17.98 9.27
C VAL A 363 8.56 -19.50 9.20
N LEU A 364 7.93 -20.14 10.19
CA LEU A 364 7.70 -21.59 10.19
C LEU A 364 6.62 -22.00 9.17
N TRP A 365 5.58 -21.19 9.00
CA TRP A 365 4.45 -21.51 8.13
C TRP A 365 4.63 -21.03 6.69
N GLN A 366 5.61 -20.18 6.39
CA GLN A 366 5.87 -19.75 5.01
C GLN A 366 6.17 -20.91 4.07
N THR A 367 6.74 -22.01 4.59
CA THR A 367 7.06 -23.24 3.83
C THR A 367 5.84 -24.04 3.42
N HIS A 368 4.69 -23.81 4.05
CA HIS A 368 3.44 -24.51 3.77
C HIS A 368 2.58 -23.76 2.73
N LYS A 369 3.05 -22.62 2.23
CA LYS A 369 2.33 -21.82 1.24
C LYS A 369 2.56 -22.37 -0.17
N ASP A 370 1.49 -22.88 -0.77
CA ASP A 370 1.44 -23.31 -2.15
C ASP A 370 0.70 -22.26 -3.00
N ASN A 371 1.45 -21.37 -3.66
CA ASN A 371 0.87 -20.46 -4.64
C ASN A 371 1.01 -21.07 -6.04
N ILE A 372 -0.11 -21.32 -6.70
CA ILE A 372 -0.14 -21.91 -8.04
C ILE A 372 -0.21 -20.78 -9.06
N TYR A 373 0.77 -20.74 -9.95
CA TYR A 373 0.82 -19.85 -11.09
C TYR A 373 0.48 -20.64 -12.34
N GLY A 374 -0.22 -19.99 -13.25
CA GLY A 374 -0.74 -20.65 -14.44
C GLY A 374 -0.93 -19.71 -15.61
N PRO A 375 -1.26 -20.26 -16.77
CA PRO A 375 -1.47 -19.51 -18.01
C PRO A 375 -2.63 -18.50 -17.97
N TRP A 376 -3.45 -18.51 -16.92
CA TRP A 376 -4.52 -17.55 -16.66
C TRP A 376 -4.07 -16.30 -15.88
N ASP A 377 -2.83 -16.28 -15.39
CA ASP A 377 -2.27 -15.11 -14.71
C ASP A 377 -2.18 -13.93 -15.69
N GLU A 378 -2.36 -12.72 -15.16
CA GLU A 378 -2.37 -11.49 -15.95
C GLU A 378 -1.08 -11.33 -16.75
N ALA A 379 -1.22 -11.18 -18.07
CA ALA A 379 -0.07 -10.95 -18.94
C ALA A 379 0.53 -9.57 -18.68
N ILE A 380 1.82 -9.53 -18.32
CA ILE A 380 2.56 -8.28 -18.16
C ILE A 380 2.94 -7.77 -19.56
N PRO A 381 2.42 -6.62 -20.04
CA PRO A 381 2.78 -6.11 -21.35
C PRO A 381 4.24 -5.67 -21.34
N LEU A 382 5.06 -6.29 -22.18
CA LEU A 382 6.42 -5.83 -22.44
C LEU A 382 6.35 -4.58 -23.32
N ILE A 383 6.28 -3.41 -22.68
CA ILE A 383 6.44 -2.14 -23.39
C ILE A 383 7.92 -2.02 -23.74
N GLN A 384 8.29 -2.41 -24.96
CA GLN A 384 9.59 -2.08 -25.51
C GLN A 384 9.67 -0.56 -25.63
N SER A 385 10.37 0.10 -24.70
CA SER A 385 10.78 1.47 -24.90
C SER A 385 11.73 1.47 -26.09
N THR A 386 11.26 1.94 -27.25
CA THR A 386 12.10 2.22 -28.41
C THR A 386 13.14 3.27 -27.98
N ALA A 387 14.31 2.80 -27.58
CA ALA A 387 15.49 3.62 -27.43
C ALA A 387 15.92 4.05 -28.84
N HIS A 388 15.35 5.16 -29.32
CA HIS A 388 15.96 5.91 -30.41
C HIS A 388 17.25 6.52 -29.86
N ASN A 389 18.34 5.75 -29.95
CA ASN A 389 19.68 6.30 -29.91
C ASN A 389 19.82 7.22 -31.13
N VAL A 390 19.69 8.53 -30.90
CA VAL A 390 20.21 9.54 -31.83
C VAL A 390 21.72 9.37 -31.79
N ALA A 391 22.25 8.67 -32.79
CA ALA A 391 23.67 8.70 -33.10
C ALA A 391 24.03 10.16 -33.41
N VAL A 392 24.79 10.78 -32.51
CA VAL A 392 25.60 11.95 -32.83
C VAL A 392 26.66 11.45 -33.81
N SER A 393 26.47 11.77 -35.09
CA SER A 393 27.50 11.66 -36.12
C SER A 393 28.46 12.85 -35.99
N ASP A 394 29.74 12.53 -36.17
CA ASP A 394 30.94 13.39 -36.15
C ASP A 394 30.80 14.77 -36.81
#